data_AF-N9RQ18-F1
#
_entry.id   AF-N9RQ18-F1
#
_cell.length_a   1.000
_cell.length_b   1.000
_cell.length_c   1.000
_cell.angle_alpha   90.00
_cell.angle_beta   90.00
_cell.angle_gamma   90.00
#
_symmetry.space_group_name_H-M   'P 1'
#
loop_
_entity.id
_entity.type
_entity.pdbx_description
1 polymer ?
#
loop_
_entity_poly.entity_id
_entity_poly.type
_entity_poly.pdbx_seq_one_letter_code
_entity_poly.pdbx_strand_id
1 'polypeptide(L)'
;MKYSFLWALYRQNKGEAILKGCWFLLPSLANFFCFLNFHYQLIEWQVNAKSSVGKLISGPHFWWVILFDCIPFLLLATVKQKHLLKLLKIWLFSAVCIFLINAWFWASYPYSTILLYVLSFSSLKQEQKQLMNTYIRPHS
;
A
#
# COMPACT_ATOMS: atom_id res chain seq x y z
N MET A 1 2.23 8.01 17.13
CA MET A 1 2.25 6.53 16.93
C MET A 1 1.38 5.74 17.92
N LYS A 2 1.25 6.10 19.21
CA LYS A 2 0.51 5.29 20.22
C LYS A 2 -0.97 4.92 19.90
N TYR A 3 -1.58 5.56 18.91
CA TYR A 3 -2.99 5.36 18.53
C TYR A 3 -3.16 4.93 17.05
N SER A 4 -2.09 4.54 16.37
CA SER A 4 -2.18 4.05 15.00
C SER A 4 -2.61 2.60 14.95
N PHE A 5 -3.11 2.17 13.79
CA PHE A 5 -3.59 0.80 13.60
C PHE A 5 -2.47 -0.23 13.79
N LEU A 6 -1.32 -0.03 13.13
CA LEU A 6 -0.19 -0.95 13.27
C LEU A 6 0.34 -1.01 14.70
N TRP A 7 0.36 0.12 15.42
CA TRP A 7 0.77 0.11 16.82
C TRP A 7 -0.21 -0.63 17.72
N ALA A 8 -1.51 -0.41 17.53
CA ALA A 8 -2.54 -1.12 18.30
C ALA A 8 -2.52 -2.63 18.04
N LEU A 9 -2.31 -3.01 16.78
CA LEU A 9 -2.14 -4.41 16.39
C LEU A 9 -0.84 -4.99 16.94
N TYR A 10 0.28 -4.27 16.87
CA TYR A 10 1.58 -4.71 17.37
C TYR A 10 1.55 -5.05 18.86
N ARG A 11 0.78 -4.30 19.65
CA ARG A 11 0.57 -4.58 21.07
C ARG A 11 -0.18 -5.88 21.34
N GLN A 12 -1.04 -6.34 20.42
CA GLN A 12 -1.75 -7.61 20.55
C GLN A 12 -0.96 -8.76 19.93
N ASN A 13 -0.49 -8.57 18.70
CA ASN A 13 0.24 -9.55 17.93
C ASN A 13 1.31 -8.86 17.09
N LYS A 14 2.56 -8.95 17.56
CA LYS A 14 3.72 -8.32 16.91
C LYS A 14 3.93 -8.86 15.50
N GLY A 15 3.83 -10.17 15.32
CA GLY A 15 4.06 -10.82 14.03
C GLY A 15 3.04 -10.39 12.98
N GLU A 16 1.77 -10.35 13.36
CA GLU A 16 0.68 -9.92 12.47
C GLU A 16 0.80 -8.45 12.07
N ALA A 17 1.22 -7.57 13.00
CA ALA A 17 1.47 -6.17 12.69
C ALA A 17 2.62 -5.99 11.67
N ILE A 18 3.70 -6.76 11.81
CA ILE A 18 4.81 -6.75 10.86
C ILE A 18 4.34 -7.27 9.50
N LEU A 19 3.67 -8.41 9.46
CA LEU A 19 3.15 -9.00 8.23
C LEU A 19 2.21 -8.04 7.49
N LYS A 20 1.30 -7.36 8.19
CA LYS A 20 0.45 -6.34 7.57
C LYS A 20 1.22 -5.12 7.10
N GLY A 21 2.19 -4.64 7.87
CA GLY A 21 3.08 -3.57 7.42
C GLY A 21 3.77 -3.94 6.10
N CYS A 22 4.37 -5.13 6.04
CA CYS A 22 4.99 -5.67 4.85
C CYS A 22 4.01 -5.84 3.69
N TRP A 23 2.80 -6.33 3.94
CA TRP A 23 1.76 -6.50 2.92
C TRP A 23 1.39 -5.18 2.25
N PHE A 24 1.27 -4.10 3.04
CA PHE A 24 0.97 -2.75 2.55
C PHE A 24 2.19 -2.05 1.92
N LEU A 25 3.41 -2.56 2.13
CA LEU A 25 4.62 -2.08 1.44
C LEU A 25 4.98 -2.91 0.21
N LEU A 26 4.41 -4.11 0.07
CA LEU A 26 4.75 -5.08 -0.96
C LEU A 26 4.71 -4.50 -2.37
N PRO A 27 3.70 -3.69 -2.79
CA PRO A 27 3.68 -3.12 -4.13
C PRO A 27 4.89 -2.20 -4.40
N SER A 28 5.22 -1.32 -3.44
CA SER A 28 6.38 -0.43 -3.55
C SER A 28 7.70 -1.21 -3.56
N LEU A 29 7.82 -2.22 -2.70
CA LEU A 29 9.02 -3.07 -2.65
C LEU A 29 9.21 -3.87 -3.95
N ALA A 30 8.13 -4.42 -4.51
CA ALA A 30 8.17 -5.15 -5.76
C ALA A 30 8.58 -4.23 -6.93
N ASN A 31 7.97 -3.05 -7.02
CA ASN A 31 8.33 -2.05 -8.04
C ASN A 31 9.79 -1.58 -7.90
N PHE A 32 10.26 -1.38 -6.66
CA PHE A 32 11.65 -1.00 -6.38
C PHE A 32 12.64 -2.12 -6.73
N PHE A 33 12.33 -3.36 -6.38
CA PHE A 33 13.14 -4.52 -6.77
C PHE A 33 13.22 -4.64 -8.29
N CYS A 34 12.09 -4.52 -8.99
CA CYS A 34 12.05 -4.53 -10.44
C CYS A 34 12.90 -3.40 -11.05
N PHE A 35 12.88 -2.19 -10.46
CA PHE A 35 13.74 -1.09 -10.89
C PHE A 35 15.22 -1.42 -10.72
N LEU A 36 15.63 -1.88 -9.53
CA LEU A 36 17.01 -2.25 -9.29
C LEU A 36 17.48 -3.34 -10.25
N ASN A 37 16.66 -4.36 -10.44
CA ASN A 37 17.01 -5.47 -11.30
C ASN A 37 17.07 -5.07 -12.79
N PHE A 38 16.23 -4.14 -13.24
CA PHE A 38 16.24 -3.61 -14.60
C PHE A 38 17.50 -2.76 -14.89
N HIS A 39 17.99 -2.01 -13.91
CA HIS A 39 19.14 -1.11 -14.08
C HIS A 39 20.50 -1.75 -13.74
N TYR A 40 20.53 -2.72 -12.82
CA TYR A 40 21.77 -3.31 -12.31
C TYR A 40 21.90 -4.80 -12.60
N GLN A 41 20.93 -5.43 -13.27
CA GLN A 41 20.97 -6.85 -13.66
C GLN A 41 21.34 -7.80 -12.51
N LEU A 42 20.66 -7.63 -11.37
CA LEU A 42 20.95 -8.39 -10.14
C LEU A 42 20.65 -9.89 -10.31
N ILE A 43 19.66 -10.24 -11.14
CA ILE A 43 19.29 -11.62 -11.50
C ILE A 43 19.01 -11.75 -13.00
N GLU A 44 19.00 -12.98 -13.50
CA GLU A 44 18.76 -13.29 -14.92
C GLU A 44 17.35 -12.92 -15.42
N TRP A 45 16.34 -13.05 -14.55
CA TRP A 45 14.99 -12.63 -14.90
C TRP A 45 14.94 -11.11 -15.10
N GLN A 46 14.26 -10.63 -16.14
CA GLN A 46 14.17 -9.20 -16.44
C GLN A 46 12.73 -8.80 -16.75
N VAL A 47 12.37 -7.58 -16.33
CA VAL A 47 11.07 -7.00 -16.64
C VAL A 47 11.02 -6.66 -18.13
N ASN A 48 9.95 -7.08 -18.80
CA ASN A 48 9.73 -6.69 -20.19
C ASN A 48 9.53 -5.17 -20.28
N ALA A 49 10.43 -4.46 -20.96
CA ALA A 49 10.39 -3.01 -21.13
C ALA A 49 9.09 -2.50 -21.78
N LYS A 50 8.41 -3.33 -22.60
CA LYS A 50 7.12 -2.96 -23.23
C LYS A 50 5.91 -3.11 -22.29
N SER A 51 6.06 -3.82 -21.18
CA SER A 51 5.00 -3.96 -20.17
C SER A 51 4.74 -2.64 -19.45
N SER A 52 3.57 -2.50 -18.82
CA SER A 52 3.24 -1.32 -18.01
C SER A 52 4.26 -1.09 -16.88
N VAL A 53 4.70 -2.17 -16.22
CA VAL A 53 5.75 -2.15 -15.18
C VAL A 53 7.10 -1.73 -15.76
N GLY A 54 7.48 -2.25 -16.93
CA GLY A 54 8.71 -1.86 -17.63
C GLY A 54 8.73 -0.38 -17.99
N LYS A 55 7.65 0.12 -18.60
CA LYS A 55 7.47 1.54 -18.93
C LYS A 55 7.52 2.43 -17.69
N LEU A 56 6.89 1.99 -16.59
CA LEU A 56 6.90 2.70 -15.32
C LEU A 56 8.33 2.86 -14.78
N ILE A 57 9.10 1.77 -14.75
CA ILE A 57 10.46 1.72 -14.20
C ILE A 57 11.43 2.58 -15.00
N SER A 58 11.32 2.58 -16.32
CA SER A 58 12.11 3.46 -17.20
C SER A 58 11.61 4.90 -17.24
N GLY A 59 10.44 5.17 -16.66
CA GLY A 59 9.73 6.44 -16.79
C GLY A 59 10.07 7.45 -15.69
N PRO A 60 9.89 8.75 -15.95
CA PRO A 60 10.19 9.82 -14.98
C PRO A 60 9.25 9.81 -13.76
N HIS A 61 8.11 9.10 -13.85
CA HIS A 61 7.10 9.03 -12.80
C HIS A 61 7.31 7.88 -11.81
N PHE A 62 8.36 7.07 -11.99
CA PHE A 62 8.64 5.90 -11.15
C PHE A 62 8.60 6.23 -9.65
N TRP A 63 9.39 7.23 -9.21
CA TRP A 63 9.47 7.60 -7.80
C TRP A 63 8.16 8.12 -7.23
N TRP A 64 7.37 8.82 -8.04
CA TRP A 64 6.04 9.29 -7.64
C TRP A 64 5.09 8.13 -7.39
N VAL A 65 5.14 7.08 -8.21
CA VAL A 65 4.35 5.86 -8.00
C VAL A 65 4.80 5.10 -6.76
N ILE A 66 6.11 4.95 -6.53
CA ILE A 66 6.64 4.34 -5.30
C ILE A 66 6.13 5.08 -4.05
N LEU A 67 6.22 6.41 -4.05
CA LEU A 67 5.76 7.23 -2.93
C LEU A 67 4.25 7.12 -2.74
N PHE A 68 3.48 7.14 -3.83
CA PHE A 68 2.04 7.01 -3.80
C PHE A 68 1.58 5.66 -3.26
N ASP A 69 2.23 4.58 -3.67
CA ASP A 69 1.97 3.21 -3.23
C ASP A 69 2.35 2.99 -1.75
N CYS A 70 3.24 3.81 -1.19
CA CYS A 70 3.59 3.81 0.24
C CYS A 70 2.56 4.52 1.13
N ILE A 71 1.68 5.36 0.58
CA ILE A 71 0.72 6.16 1.38
C ILE A 71 -0.15 5.26 2.27
N PRO A 72 -0.75 4.15 1.80
CA PRO A 72 -1.54 3.27 2.65
C PRO A 72 -0.77 2.77 3.87
N PHE A 73 0.47 2.31 3.69
CA PHE A 73 1.33 1.92 4.80
C PHE A 73 1.56 3.09 5.79
N LEU A 74 1.87 4.28 5.28
CA LEU A 74 2.06 5.46 6.13
C LEU A 74 0.79 5.81 6.92
N LEU A 75 -0.39 5.71 6.31
CA LEU A 75 -1.67 5.88 7.00
C LEU A 75 -1.83 4.84 8.12
N LEU A 76 -1.57 3.57 7.84
CA LEU A 76 -1.62 2.48 8.83
C LEU A 76 -0.65 2.70 10.01
N ALA A 77 0.54 3.23 9.74
CA ALA A 77 1.61 3.45 10.72
C ALA A 77 1.41 4.71 11.57
N THR A 78 0.85 5.78 11.00
CA THR A 78 0.87 7.11 11.62
C THR A 78 -0.49 7.66 12.03
N VAL A 79 -1.57 7.32 11.30
CA VAL A 79 -2.89 7.93 11.49
C VAL A 79 -3.63 7.27 12.65
N LYS A 80 -4.33 8.09 13.44
CA LYS A 80 -5.22 7.61 14.52
C LYS A 80 -6.28 6.68 13.94
N GLN A 81 -6.49 5.51 14.56
CA GLN A 81 -7.46 4.49 14.10
C GLN A 81 -8.80 5.08 13.67
N LYS A 82 -9.41 5.99 14.44
CA LYS A 82 -10.72 6.60 14.11
C LYS A 82 -10.81 7.26 12.72
N HIS A 83 -9.70 7.71 12.14
CA HIS A 83 -9.68 8.36 10.82
C HIS A 83 -9.15 7.46 9.70
N LEU A 84 -8.59 6.29 10.03
CA LEU A 84 -7.86 5.45 9.09
C LEU A 84 -8.72 5.04 7.89
N LEU A 85 -9.90 4.45 8.11
CA LEU A 85 -10.78 4.03 7.00
C LEU A 85 -11.22 5.21 6.12
N LYS A 86 -11.44 6.39 6.70
CA LYS A 86 -11.85 7.57 5.92
C LYS A 86 -10.72 8.01 4.99
N LEU A 87 -9.49 8.09 5.51
CA LEU A 87 -8.33 8.49 4.70
C LEU A 87 -7.95 7.42 3.67
N LEU A 88 -8.04 6.13 4.02
CA LEU A 88 -7.81 5.05 3.05
C LEU A 88 -8.84 5.06 1.92
N LYS A 89 -10.12 5.38 2.20
CA LYS A 89 -11.14 5.56 1.16
C LYS A 89 -10.82 6.73 0.23
N ILE A 90 -10.41 7.86 0.79
CA ILE A 90 -10.02 9.04 -0.01
C ILE A 90 -8.83 8.68 -0.89
N TRP A 91 -7.81 8.04 -0.32
CA TRP A 91 -6.65 7.58 -1.09
C TRP A 91 -7.04 6.60 -2.19
N LEU A 92 -7.90 5.62 -1.90
CA LEU A 92 -8.36 4.65 -2.89
C LEU A 92 -9.12 5.33 -4.03
N PHE A 93 -9.98 6.30 -3.72
CA PHE A 93 -10.68 7.10 -4.72
C PHE A 93 -9.69 7.88 -5.59
N SER A 94 -8.72 8.56 -4.98
CA SER A 94 -7.65 9.25 -5.71
C SER A 94 -6.82 8.30 -6.58
N ALA A 95 -6.50 7.10 -6.09
CA ALA A 95 -5.77 6.08 -6.84
C ALA A 95 -6.54 5.64 -8.08
N VAL A 96 -7.86 5.43 -7.95
CA VAL A 96 -8.74 5.09 -9.08
C VAL A 96 -8.82 6.25 -10.09
N CYS A 97 -8.94 7.50 -9.64
CA CYS A 97 -8.95 8.66 -10.55
C CYS A 97 -7.62 8.81 -11.30
N ILE A 98 -6.49 8.72 -10.60
CA ILE A 98 -5.16 8.78 -11.21
C ILE A 98 -4.98 7.63 -12.21
N PHE A 99 -5.43 6.44 -11.84
CA PHE A 99 -5.41 5.28 -12.71
C PHE A 99 -6.23 5.53 -13.98
N LEU A 100 -7.46 6.04 -13.87
CA LEU A 100 -8.30 6.33 -15.03
C LEU A 100 -7.62 7.32 -15.98
N ILE A 101 -7.06 8.40 -15.44
CA ILE A 101 -6.27 9.37 -16.22
C ILE A 101 -5.08 8.66 -16.90
N ASN A 102 -4.32 7.86 -16.15
CA ASN A 102 -3.18 7.14 -16.72
C ASN A 102 -3.62 6.12 -17.80
N ALA A 103 -4.72 5.39 -17.60
CA ALA A 103 -5.25 4.46 -18.58
C ALA A 103 -5.64 5.14 -19.90
N TRP A 104 -6.16 6.37 -19.84
CA TRP A 104 -6.48 7.16 -21.03
C TRP A 104 -5.26 7.71 -21.77
N PHE A 105 -4.19 8.06 -21.04
CA PHE A 105 -3.08 8.83 -21.64
C PHE A 105 -1.74 8.08 -21.73
N TRP A 106 -1.42 7.16 -20.82
CA TRP A 106 -0.05 6.63 -20.65
C TRP A 106 0.03 5.11 -20.44
N ALA A 107 -1.06 4.42 -20.09
CA ALA A 107 -1.16 2.97 -19.86
C ALA A 107 0.01 2.35 -19.05
N SER A 108 0.58 3.10 -18.12
CA SER A 108 1.83 2.75 -17.43
C SER A 108 1.63 2.41 -15.95
N TYR A 109 0.44 2.64 -15.37
CA TYR A 109 0.19 2.32 -13.97
C TYR A 109 -0.27 0.86 -13.78
N PRO A 110 0.38 0.06 -12.94
CA PRO A 110 0.02 -1.34 -12.72
C PRO A 110 -1.29 -1.48 -11.92
N TYR A 111 -2.27 -2.15 -12.52
CA TYR A 111 -3.60 -2.45 -11.99
C TYR A 111 -3.59 -3.28 -10.69
N SER A 112 -2.55 -4.10 -10.52
CA SER A 112 -2.41 -5.07 -9.43
C SER A 112 -2.38 -4.40 -8.05
N THR A 113 -1.78 -3.21 -7.94
CA THR A 113 -1.68 -2.47 -6.68
C THR A 113 -3.07 -2.08 -6.17
N ILE A 114 -3.92 -1.50 -7.02
CA ILE A 114 -5.28 -1.09 -6.63
C ILE A 114 -6.11 -2.31 -6.22
N LEU A 115 -6.04 -3.40 -6.98
CA LEU A 115 -6.78 -4.64 -6.67
C LEU A 115 -6.38 -5.21 -5.31
N LEU A 116 -5.08 -5.27 -5.00
CA LEU A 116 -4.60 -5.74 -3.69
C LEU A 116 -5.16 -4.89 -2.54
N TYR A 117 -5.22 -3.57 -2.71
CA TYR A 117 -5.78 -2.68 -1.71
C TYR A 117 -7.30 -2.81 -1.55
N VAL A 118 -8.04 -2.95 -2.66
CA VAL A 118 -9.50 -3.18 -2.61
C VAL A 118 -9.83 -4.46 -1.86
N LEU A 119 -9.11 -5.55 -2.15
CA LEU A 119 -9.29 -6.84 -1.47
C LEU A 119 -8.94 -6.74 0.02
N SER A 120 -7.87 -6.02 0.35
CA SER A 120 -7.42 -5.83 1.74
C SER A 120 -8.33 -4.91 2.55
N PHE A 121 -9.15 -4.07 1.90
CA PHE A 121 -9.97 -3.05 2.57
C PHE A 121 -11.06 -3.65 3.47
N SER A 122 -11.70 -4.75 3.04
CA SER A 122 -12.75 -5.41 3.82
C SER A 122 -12.21 -6.04 5.10
N SER A 123 -11.07 -6.75 5.02
CA SER A 123 -10.38 -7.31 6.19
C SER A 123 -9.93 -6.20 7.15
N LEU A 124 -9.32 -5.12 6.64
CA LEU A 124 -8.92 -3.96 7.44
C LEU A 124 -10.09 -3.34 8.21
N LYS A 125 -11.26 -3.21 7.58
CA LYS A 125 -12.45 -2.65 8.22
C LYS A 125 -12.91 -3.51 9.40
N GLN A 126 -12.86 -4.82 9.26
CA GLN A 126 -13.26 -5.76 10.32
C GLN A 126 -12.29 -5.72 11.50
N GLU A 127 -11.00 -5.82 11.23
CA GLU A 127 -9.96 -5.77 12.26
C GLU A 127 -9.89 -4.43 12.96
N GLN A 128 -10.08 -3.33 12.24
CA GLN A 128 -10.12 -2.01 12.86
C GLN A 128 -11.29 -1.92 13.87
N LYS A 129 -12.46 -2.48 13.54
CA LYS A 129 -13.59 -2.53 14.48
C LYS A 129 -13.24 -3.37 15.71
N GLN A 130 -12.59 -4.52 15.52
CA GLN A 130 -12.15 -5.38 16.61
C GLN A 130 -11.16 -4.65 17.52
N LEU A 131 -10.09 -4.08 16.96
CA LEU A 131 -9.08 -3.33 17.71
C LEU A 131 -9.67 -2.14 18.47
N MET A 132 -10.58 -1.37 17.84
CA MET A 132 -11.26 -0.28 18.54
C MET A 132 -12.12 -0.80 19.71
N ASN A 133 -12.81 -1.92 19.54
CA ASN A 133 -13.64 -2.50 20.62
C ASN A 133 -12.80 -3.06 21.78
N THR A 134 -11.62 -3.61 21.51
CA THR A 134 -10.72 -4.16 22.54
C THR A 134 -10.06 -3.07 23.39
N TYR A 135 -9.79 -1.89 22.81
CA TYR A 135 -9.07 -0.80 23.51
C TYR A 135 -9.96 0.35 24.00
N ILE A 136 -11.23 0.43 23.59
CA ILE A 136 -12.18 1.49 24.02
C ILE A 136 -13.07 1.03 25.18
N ARG A 137 -13.16 -0.28 25.48
CA ARG A 137 -13.78 -0.70 26.74
C ARG A 137 -12.82 -0.44 27.90
N PRO A 138 -13.15 0.43 28.87
CA PRO A 138 -12.41 0.45 30.11
C PRO A 138 -12.54 -0.93 30.75
N HIS A 139 -11.44 -1.51 31.22
CA HIS A 139 -11.53 -2.59 32.19
C HIS A 139 -12.31 -2.01 33.39
N SER A 140 -13.51 -2.55 33.60
CA SER A 140 -14.35 -2.30 34.77
C SER A 140 -13.61 -2.66 36.04
#